data_AF-A0A1T5MBU1-F1
#
_entry.id   AF-A0A1T5MBU1-F1
#
_cell.length_a   1.000
_cell.length_b   1.000
_cell.length_c   1.000
_cell.angle_alpha   90.00
_cell.angle_beta   90.00
_cell.angle_gamma   90.00
#
_symmetry.space_group_name_H-M   'P 1'
#
loop_
_entity.id
_entity.type
_entity.pdbx_description
1 polymer ?
#
loop_
_entity_poly.entity_id
_entity_poly.type
_entity_poly.pdbx_seq_one_letter_code
_entity_poly.pdbx_strand_id
1 'polypeptide(L)'
;MKEKVIILIMVTFLISGCSQSEAIYTNNTLPADNQVQSLIDENRQLENEKSSNGDIEEDVNASDLQEDENLTEIAEEEHKTEEDVLVPQEEVEEEKQDEQDEIEELPSKEDEAKDIKEEQQEGQPQEEQTEDGYIILNTFDTKLPSTINLDIKYDKYPTSHDYFLVLGSNINVREKPTTESRIVKKSLVYEKLNLDKEVKGQYIKKYNSDRWYRVFWKNNDKIEYGYVFGLLGEPRKFQFDKMEESINKLKDEVDNHKTAYISNYKDRNGRAPLYKGKTVDDYGIKRYQAAPAYLKPQKDSEFRYISDGTLVTILDQKGDYFKIRTLNFEGEYWIPKKFVTTWNSIKNLTKTVVVDRKNQNQGVFEYRDGKWNLISYVFATTGAKSKYKEETSLGYYMVIQTRDRFLYLHDETREIDGYAPYAVRFNGGAYIHGVPVNFKIVEDERIDPGIKEYLYTIGSIPRSHKCVRNYTSHAKFLYDWVEIGKSAVIVIE
;
A
#
# COMPACT_ATOMS: atom_id res chain seq x y z
N MET A 1 32.60 67.99 41.17
CA MET A 1 31.68 67.54 42.23
C MET A 1 31.43 66.05 42.08
N LYS A 2 31.83 65.29 43.12
CA LYS A 2 31.54 63.87 43.44
C LYS A 2 31.94 62.82 42.39
N GLU A 3 33.12 62.21 42.51
CA GLU A 3 33.41 60.98 43.29
C GLU A 3 32.46 59.81 42.99
N LYS A 4 32.98 58.77 42.33
CA LYS A 4 33.33 57.52 43.02
C LYS A 4 34.20 56.59 42.14
N VAL A 5 35.30 56.20 42.76
CA VAL A 5 36.26 55.15 42.43
C VAL A 5 35.64 53.79 42.75
N ILE A 6 35.80 52.78 41.87
CA ILE A 6 36.16 51.41 42.28
C ILE A 6 37.12 50.83 41.22
N ILE A 7 38.32 50.49 41.70
CA ILE A 7 39.38 49.72 41.05
C ILE A 7 39.29 48.29 41.62
N LEU A 8 39.37 47.27 40.77
CA LEU A 8 39.92 45.94 41.09
C LEU A 8 40.25 45.21 39.76
N ILE A 9 41.46 45.39 39.21
CA ILE A 9 42.67 44.55 39.32
C ILE A 9 42.56 43.15 38.67
N MET A 10 43.24 43.08 37.51
CA MET A 10 44.07 42.01 36.91
C MET A 10 43.59 40.55 36.93
N VAL A 11 43.55 39.93 35.74
CA VAL A 11 44.55 38.90 35.34
C VAL A 11 44.79 39.01 33.82
N THR A 12 46.06 39.22 33.45
CA THR A 12 46.62 39.09 32.11
C THR A 12 46.71 37.62 31.69
N PHE A 13 46.35 37.28 30.45
CA PHE A 13 47.05 36.28 29.65
C PHE A 13 46.95 36.60 28.15
N LEU A 14 48.10 36.53 27.50
CA LEU A 14 48.35 36.77 26.08
C LEU A 14 47.69 35.71 25.18
N ILE A 15 47.44 36.06 23.91
CA ILE A 15 47.91 35.39 22.67
C ILE A 15 46.85 35.50 21.53
N SER A 16 47.34 36.10 20.44
CA SER A 16 47.15 35.85 19.00
C SER A 16 45.79 35.48 18.38
N GLY A 17 45.61 36.02 17.16
CA GLY A 17 45.50 35.13 16.00
C GLY A 17 44.36 35.44 15.05
N CYS A 18 44.66 36.26 14.04
CA CYS A 18 43.93 36.24 12.77
C CYS A 18 44.14 34.91 12.03
N SER A 19 43.17 34.67 11.15
CA SER A 19 43.22 33.96 9.87
C SER A 19 43.24 32.43 9.83
N GLN A 20 42.21 31.96 9.12
CA GLN A 20 42.22 30.96 8.06
C GLN A 20 42.42 29.48 8.40
N SER A 21 41.57 28.72 7.73
CA SER A 21 41.44 27.28 7.65
C SER A 21 42.75 26.59 7.26
N GLU A 22 43.03 25.48 7.93
CA GLU A 22 43.65 24.31 7.32
C GLU A 22 43.25 23.05 8.10
N ALA A 23 42.80 22.04 7.37
CA ALA A 23 42.42 20.74 7.90
C ALA A 23 43.69 19.95 8.21
N ILE A 24 43.83 19.46 9.44
CA ILE A 24 44.87 18.49 9.82
C ILE A 24 44.19 17.14 10.06
N TYR A 25 44.53 16.18 9.21
CA TYR A 25 44.35 14.75 9.46
C TYR A 25 45.22 14.34 10.66
N THR A 26 44.62 13.71 11.68
CA THR A 26 45.37 12.92 12.65
C THR A 26 44.76 11.54 12.84
N ASN A 27 45.60 10.54 12.58
CA ASN A 27 45.36 9.11 12.69
C ASN A 27 44.91 8.68 14.09
N ASN A 28 43.83 7.90 14.14
CA ASN A 28 43.51 7.03 15.26
C ASN A 28 44.09 5.64 14.97
N THR A 29 44.76 5.04 15.95
CA THR A 29 44.87 3.58 15.98
C THR A 29 44.99 3.09 17.41
N LEU A 30 44.13 2.16 17.80
CA LEU A 30 44.34 1.07 18.76
C LEU A 30 43.24 -0.01 18.52
N PRO A 31 43.43 -1.27 18.97
CA PRO A 31 43.18 -2.47 18.18
C PRO A 31 42.04 -3.39 18.68
N ALA A 32 41.59 -4.21 17.73
CA ALA A 32 40.91 -5.53 17.75
C ALA A 32 40.06 -6.01 18.96
N ASP A 33 38.75 -6.12 18.71
CA ASP A 33 38.03 -7.41 18.60
C ASP A 33 37.00 -7.32 17.45
N ASN A 34 37.56 -7.21 16.23
CA ASN A 34 37.08 -6.36 15.12
C ASN A 34 36.58 -7.10 13.86
N GLN A 35 35.93 -8.26 13.95
CA GLN A 35 35.50 -8.98 12.71
C GLN A 35 34.01 -9.30 12.57
N VAL A 36 33.19 -9.19 13.61
CA VAL A 36 31.71 -9.28 13.45
C VAL A 36 31.07 -7.91 13.68
N GLN A 37 31.59 -7.12 14.62
CA GLN A 37 31.08 -5.79 14.89
C GLN A 37 31.47 -4.77 13.79
N SER A 38 32.63 -4.91 13.16
CA SER A 38 33.03 -4.10 12.00
C SER A 38 32.18 -4.36 10.76
N LEU A 39 31.82 -5.62 10.48
CA LEU A 39 30.89 -5.96 9.39
C LEU A 39 29.46 -5.48 9.67
N ILE A 40 29.05 -5.37 10.93
CA ILE A 40 27.76 -4.81 11.33
C ILE A 40 27.78 -3.27 11.27
N ASP A 41 28.88 -2.65 11.66
CA ASP A 41 29.01 -1.19 11.74
C ASP A 41 29.35 -0.54 10.38
N GLU A 42 30.04 -1.25 9.49
CA GLU A 42 30.29 -0.82 8.10
C GLU A 42 29.01 -0.96 7.24
N ASN A 43 28.17 -1.97 7.52
CA ASN A 43 26.82 -2.07 6.95
C ASN A 43 25.83 -1.05 7.55
N ARG A 44 26.04 -0.59 8.80
CA ARG A 44 25.25 0.50 9.42
C ARG A 44 25.49 1.86 8.79
N GLN A 45 26.68 2.12 8.25
CA GLN A 45 27.03 3.41 7.67
C GLN A 45 26.43 3.63 6.27
N LEU A 46 26.11 2.56 5.53
CA LEU A 46 25.48 2.65 4.20
C LEU A 46 23.95 2.80 4.24
N GLU A 47 23.29 2.51 5.37
CA GLU A 47 21.82 2.61 5.50
C GLU A 47 21.35 3.93 6.14
N ASN A 48 22.25 4.81 6.60
CA ASN A 48 21.90 6.03 7.34
C ASN A 48 22.28 7.36 6.66
N GLU A 49 22.78 7.35 5.43
CA GLU A 49 22.95 8.58 4.66
C GLU A 49 21.83 8.69 3.63
N LYS A 50 21.10 9.81 3.68
CA LYS A 50 20.26 10.32 2.58
C LYS A 50 21.13 10.66 1.37
N SER A 51 21.84 9.67 0.84
CA SER A 51 22.71 9.76 -0.32
C SER A 51 21.90 9.41 -1.57
N SER A 52 21.79 10.36 -2.49
CA SER A 52 21.13 10.22 -3.79
C SER A 52 21.93 9.39 -4.80
N ASN A 53 23.10 8.86 -4.43
CA ASN A 53 23.96 8.08 -5.31
C ASN A 53 24.08 6.64 -4.80
N GLY A 54 23.29 5.73 -5.39
CA GLY A 54 23.54 4.28 -5.30
C GLY A 54 22.33 3.46 -4.84
N ASP A 55 21.36 3.25 -5.71
CA ASP A 55 20.94 1.91 -6.12
C ASP A 55 20.05 2.05 -7.34
N ILE A 56 20.46 1.36 -8.40
CA ILE A 56 19.66 1.17 -9.60
C ILE A 56 18.77 -0.06 -9.34
N GLU A 57 17.48 0.06 -9.61
CA GLU A 57 16.50 -1.02 -9.49
C GLU A 57 16.09 -1.57 -10.85
N GLU A 58 15.81 -2.87 -10.88
CA GLU A 58 15.31 -3.57 -12.07
C GLU A 58 13.78 -3.76 -12.02
N ASP A 59 13.17 -3.50 -10.86
CA ASP A 59 11.77 -3.83 -10.55
C ASP A 59 10.83 -2.62 -10.71
N VAL A 60 11.21 -1.64 -11.55
CA VAL A 60 10.40 -0.52 -12.03
C VAL A 60 10.77 -0.26 -13.50
N ASN A 61 9.81 -0.08 -14.41
CA ASN A 61 10.11 0.22 -15.81
C ASN A 61 9.03 1.11 -16.46
N ALA A 62 9.39 1.69 -17.60
CA ALA A 62 8.61 2.59 -18.45
C ALA A 62 7.58 1.95 -19.37
N SER A 63 7.65 0.64 -19.66
CA SER A 63 6.85 0.05 -20.75
C SER A 63 5.35 0.31 -20.63
N ASP A 64 4.83 0.29 -19.41
CA ASP A 64 3.41 0.54 -19.13
C ASP A 64 3.15 2.00 -18.75
N LEU A 65 4.19 2.78 -18.44
CA LEU A 65 4.03 4.17 -18.02
C LEU A 65 3.50 5.04 -19.15
N GLN A 66 3.93 4.84 -20.39
CA GLN A 66 3.39 5.62 -21.52
C GLN A 66 1.90 5.33 -21.75
N GLU A 67 1.47 4.08 -21.60
CA GLU A 67 0.04 3.73 -21.68
C GLU A 67 -0.74 4.35 -20.52
N ASP A 68 -0.19 4.27 -19.30
CA ASP A 68 -0.78 4.87 -18.10
C ASP A 68 -0.94 6.40 -18.26
N GLU A 69 0.06 7.06 -18.82
CA GLU A 69 0.07 8.50 -19.11
C GLU A 69 -0.99 8.86 -20.15
N ASN A 70 -1.05 8.14 -21.27
CA ASN A 70 -2.07 8.39 -22.30
C ASN A 70 -3.50 8.19 -21.76
N LEU A 71 -3.72 7.16 -20.93
CA LEU A 71 -5.02 6.93 -20.28
C LEU A 71 -5.35 8.03 -19.28
N THR A 72 -4.34 8.59 -18.62
CA THR A 72 -4.50 9.72 -17.69
C THR A 72 -4.90 10.98 -18.43
N GLU A 73 -4.22 11.31 -19.54
CA GLU A 73 -4.57 12.46 -20.39
C GLU A 73 -6.02 12.38 -20.88
N ILE A 74 -6.47 11.20 -21.35
CA ILE A 74 -7.85 10.99 -21.79
C ILE A 74 -8.84 11.20 -20.63
N ALA A 75 -8.54 10.68 -19.44
CA ALA A 75 -9.42 10.81 -18.28
C ALA A 75 -9.52 12.26 -17.79
N GLU A 76 -8.42 13.01 -17.84
CA GLU A 76 -8.39 14.45 -17.54
C GLU A 76 -9.19 15.26 -18.56
N GLU A 77 -9.02 15.00 -19.87
CA GLU A 77 -9.79 15.66 -20.93
C GLU A 77 -11.29 15.39 -20.86
N GLU A 78 -11.68 14.20 -20.39
CA GLU A 78 -13.08 13.80 -20.26
C GLU A 78 -13.69 14.07 -18.87
N HIS A 79 -12.96 14.70 -17.93
CA HIS A 79 -13.39 14.96 -16.55
C HIS A 79 -13.88 13.70 -15.83
N LYS A 80 -13.04 12.66 -15.86
CA LYS A 80 -13.32 11.33 -15.29
C LYS A 80 -12.23 10.86 -14.33
N THR A 81 -11.42 11.78 -13.83
CA THR A 81 -10.44 11.46 -12.81
C THR A 81 -11.13 11.14 -11.48
N GLU A 82 -10.36 10.64 -10.54
CA GLU A 82 -10.88 10.35 -9.20
C GLU A 82 -11.37 11.61 -8.48
N GLU A 83 -10.68 12.73 -8.67
CA GLU A 83 -11.08 14.04 -8.12
C GLU A 83 -12.41 14.52 -8.73
N ASP A 84 -12.73 14.13 -9.96
CA ASP A 84 -13.97 14.51 -10.64
C ASP A 84 -15.17 13.66 -10.22
N VAL A 85 -14.96 12.36 -9.93
CA VAL A 85 -16.02 11.34 -9.89
C VAL A 85 -16.29 10.79 -8.50
N LEU A 86 -15.26 10.65 -7.65
CA LEU A 86 -15.41 10.01 -6.36
C LEU A 86 -16.07 10.93 -5.34
N VAL A 87 -16.82 10.31 -4.44
CA VAL A 87 -17.49 10.99 -3.33
C VAL A 87 -16.80 10.53 -2.03
N PRO A 88 -16.33 11.45 -1.17
CA PRO A 88 -15.79 11.12 0.14
C PRO A 88 -16.78 10.29 0.97
N GLN A 89 -16.28 9.32 1.75
CA GLN A 89 -17.15 8.49 2.58
C GLN A 89 -18.06 9.29 3.53
N GLU A 90 -17.57 10.39 4.09
CA GLU A 90 -18.37 11.26 4.98
C GLU A 90 -19.60 11.84 4.24
N GLU A 91 -19.41 12.33 3.01
CA GLU A 91 -20.52 12.82 2.16
C GLU A 91 -21.52 11.69 1.82
N VAL A 92 -21.05 10.44 1.65
CA VAL A 92 -21.93 9.28 1.41
C VAL A 92 -22.79 8.96 2.63
N GLU A 93 -22.24 9.11 3.83
CA GLU A 93 -22.98 8.83 5.07
C GLU A 93 -24.02 9.92 5.36
N GLU A 94 -23.70 11.18 5.07
CA GLU A 94 -24.67 12.29 5.13
C GLU A 94 -25.82 12.08 4.14
N GLU A 95 -25.53 11.74 2.87
CA GLU A 95 -26.55 11.52 1.85
C GLU A 95 -27.48 10.34 2.19
N LYS A 96 -26.93 9.24 2.73
CA LYS A 96 -27.74 8.09 3.19
C LYS A 96 -28.62 8.44 4.39
N GLN A 97 -28.19 9.36 5.24
CA GLN A 97 -28.98 9.81 6.39
C GLN A 97 -30.13 10.71 5.92
N ASP A 98 -29.87 11.65 5.01
CA ASP A 98 -30.91 12.49 4.41
C ASP A 98 -31.98 11.66 3.67
N GLU A 99 -31.58 10.63 2.91
CA GLU A 99 -32.52 9.70 2.28
C GLU A 99 -33.40 8.96 3.31
N GLN A 100 -32.86 8.58 4.46
CA GLN A 100 -33.62 7.92 5.53
C GLN A 100 -34.62 8.89 6.19
N ASP A 101 -34.18 10.11 6.50
CA ASP A 101 -35.01 11.13 7.13
C ASP A 101 -36.18 11.54 6.21
N GLU A 102 -35.96 11.65 4.89
CA GLU A 102 -37.05 11.90 3.92
C GLU A 102 -38.08 10.75 3.85
N ILE A 103 -37.64 9.49 4.00
CA ILE A 103 -38.53 8.33 4.02
C ILE A 103 -39.39 8.33 5.30
N GLU A 104 -38.82 8.70 6.45
CA GLU A 104 -39.53 8.79 7.73
C GLU A 104 -40.54 9.96 7.78
N GLU A 105 -40.31 11.05 7.04
CA GLU A 105 -41.23 12.19 6.95
C GLU A 105 -42.46 11.96 6.03
N LEU A 106 -42.49 10.87 5.24
CA LEU A 106 -43.66 10.51 4.44
C LEU A 106 -44.80 10.00 5.36
N PRO A 107 -46.01 10.61 5.33
CA PRO A 107 -47.09 10.20 6.21
C PRO A 107 -47.53 8.76 5.92
N SER A 108 -47.46 7.90 6.93
CA SER A 108 -47.96 6.53 6.89
C SER A 108 -49.44 6.53 6.49
N LYS A 109 -49.74 6.04 5.29
CA LYS A 109 -51.13 5.71 4.89
C LYS A 109 -51.50 4.34 5.46
N GLU A 110 -51.57 4.24 6.78
CA GLU A 110 -52.18 3.11 7.47
C GLU A 110 -53.14 3.62 8.53
N ASP A 111 -54.27 4.13 8.06
CA ASP A 111 -55.49 4.20 8.85
C ASP A 111 -56.66 3.96 7.89
N GLU A 112 -56.95 2.68 7.63
CA GLU A 112 -58.30 2.13 7.40
C GLU A 112 -58.24 0.64 7.02
N ALA A 113 -58.31 -0.25 8.00
CA ALA A 113 -59.08 -1.50 7.93
C ALA A 113 -59.04 -2.23 9.29
N LYS A 114 -60.17 -2.15 10.02
CA LYS A 114 -60.46 -3.03 11.16
C LYS A 114 -61.04 -4.36 10.68
N ASP A 115 -60.66 -5.40 11.42
CA ASP A 115 -61.29 -6.73 11.57
C ASP A 115 -61.33 -7.68 10.35
N ILE A 116 -60.60 -8.80 10.47
CA ILE A 116 -61.14 -10.18 10.60
C ILE A 116 -60.01 -11.11 11.10
N LYS A 117 -60.35 -12.02 12.02
CA LYS A 117 -59.47 -12.96 12.74
C LYS A 117 -59.06 -14.21 11.93
N GLU A 118 -57.84 -14.65 12.23
CA GLU A 118 -57.31 -16.02 12.41
C GLU A 118 -57.70 -17.15 11.43
N GLU A 119 -56.75 -17.60 10.60
CA GLU A 119 -56.01 -18.88 10.74
C GLU A 119 -55.36 -19.26 9.39
N GLN A 120 -54.02 -19.36 9.36
CA GLN A 120 -53.24 -20.53 8.89
C GLN A 120 -51.78 -20.15 8.65
N GLN A 121 -50.89 -20.85 9.36
CA GLN A 121 -49.45 -20.85 9.16
C GLN A 121 -49.10 -21.64 7.89
N GLU A 122 -48.38 -21.03 6.95
CA GLU A 122 -47.41 -21.72 6.09
C GLU A 122 -46.46 -20.68 5.46
N GLY A 123 -45.16 -20.82 5.76
CA GLY A 123 -44.01 -20.21 5.06
C GLY A 123 -44.04 -18.68 4.84
N GLN A 124 -43.45 -17.90 5.75
CA GLN A 124 -43.11 -16.50 5.47
C GLN A 124 -42.17 -16.42 4.25
N PRO A 125 -42.54 -15.72 3.16
CA PRO A 125 -41.56 -15.24 2.20
C PRO A 125 -40.70 -14.21 2.92
N GLN A 126 -39.37 -14.27 2.78
CA GLN A 126 -38.53 -13.10 3.07
C GLN A 126 -39.08 -11.96 2.21
N GLU A 127 -39.50 -10.86 2.82
CA GLU A 127 -39.88 -9.66 2.09
C GLU A 127 -38.71 -9.26 1.20
N GLU A 128 -38.89 -9.37 -0.12
CA GLU A 128 -37.91 -8.88 -1.08
C GLU A 128 -37.81 -7.37 -0.88
N GLN A 129 -36.68 -6.91 -0.33
CA GLN A 129 -36.42 -5.48 -0.23
C GLN A 129 -36.38 -4.90 -1.63
N THR A 130 -37.25 -3.92 -1.86
CA THR A 130 -37.33 -3.21 -3.14
C THR A 130 -37.02 -1.75 -2.92
N GLU A 131 -36.18 -1.20 -3.78
CA GLU A 131 -35.89 0.23 -3.85
C GLU A 131 -35.85 0.61 -5.33
N ASP A 132 -36.44 1.75 -5.67
CA ASP A 132 -36.73 2.14 -7.07
C ASP A 132 -37.56 1.10 -7.86
N GLY A 133 -38.26 0.20 -7.16
CA GLY A 133 -39.07 -0.87 -7.77
C GLY A 133 -38.26 -2.09 -8.26
N TYR A 134 -37.00 -2.24 -7.84
CA TYR A 134 -36.13 -3.36 -8.21
C TYR A 134 -35.77 -4.22 -7.00
N ILE A 135 -35.62 -5.53 -7.23
CA ILE A 135 -35.20 -6.48 -6.18
C ILE A 135 -33.72 -6.22 -5.87
N ILE A 136 -33.43 -5.89 -4.61
CA ILE A 136 -32.07 -5.73 -4.12
C ILE A 136 -31.45 -7.11 -3.89
N LEU A 137 -30.28 -7.34 -4.49
CA LEU A 137 -29.48 -8.56 -4.32
C LEU A 137 -28.39 -8.39 -3.26
N ASN A 138 -27.85 -7.18 -3.13
CA ASN A 138 -26.84 -6.83 -2.12
C ASN A 138 -26.83 -5.31 -1.88
N THR A 139 -26.49 -4.90 -0.66
CA THR A 139 -26.21 -3.49 -0.31
C THR A 139 -24.74 -3.37 0.10
N PHE A 140 -24.06 -2.36 -0.41
CA PHE A 140 -22.66 -2.07 -0.11
C PHE A 140 -22.58 -0.96 0.94
N ASP A 141 -22.07 -1.31 2.11
CA ASP A 141 -21.91 -0.40 3.25
C ASP A 141 -20.71 -0.82 4.11
N THR A 142 -19.53 -0.78 3.51
CA THR A 142 -18.29 -1.08 4.21
C THR A 142 -18.04 -0.04 5.30
N LYS A 143 -17.98 -0.51 6.56
CA LYS A 143 -17.69 0.33 7.72
C LYS A 143 -16.30 0.06 8.27
N LEU A 144 -15.73 1.09 8.91
CA LEU A 144 -14.53 0.92 9.72
C LEU A 144 -14.89 0.14 11.00
N PRO A 145 -14.11 -0.87 11.41
CA PRO A 145 -14.34 -1.57 12.67
C PRO A 145 -14.35 -0.59 13.86
N SER A 146 -15.33 -0.74 14.76
CA SER A 146 -15.50 0.14 15.94
C SER A 146 -14.30 0.19 16.90
N THR A 147 -13.39 -0.77 16.78
CA THR A 147 -12.12 -0.90 17.49
C THR A 147 -11.01 -0.01 16.93
N ILE A 148 -11.17 0.48 15.69
CA ILE A 148 -10.26 1.40 15.02
C ILE A 148 -10.86 2.81 15.08
N ASN A 149 -10.06 3.78 15.52
CA ASN A 149 -10.46 5.18 15.47
C ASN A 149 -10.21 5.74 14.06
N LEU A 150 -11.07 6.64 13.59
CA LEU A 150 -10.81 7.45 12.41
C LEU A 150 -9.98 8.69 12.83
N ASP A 151 -8.77 8.86 12.25
CA ASP A 151 -7.89 10.02 12.48
C ASP A 151 -7.11 10.32 11.20
N ILE A 152 -7.83 10.72 10.15
CA ILE A 152 -7.27 10.94 8.82
C ILE A 152 -6.29 12.12 8.85
N LYS A 153 -5.06 11.88 8.39
CA LYS A 153 -3.98 12.89 8.26
C LYS A 153 -3.59 13.15 6.81
N TYR A 154 -4.14 12.39 5.87
CA TYR A 154 -3.99 12.59 4.45
C TYR A 154 -5.36 12.52 3.78
N ASP A 155 -5.76 13.61 3.14
CA ASP A 155 -7.12 13.87 2.68
C ASP A 155 -7.19 14.35 1.23
N LYS A 156 -6.09 14.22 0.45
CA LYS A 156 -6.02 14.77 -0.91
C LYS A 156 -6.84 13.99 -1.94
N TYR A 157 -6.99 12.68 -1.75
CA TYR A 157 -7.80 11.81 -2.62
C TYR A 157 -8.83 11.07 -1.77
N PRO A 158 -9.85 11.78 -1.26
CA PRO A 158 -10.91 11.16 -0.50
C PRO A 158 -11.73 10.25 -1.43
N THR A 159 -12.20 9.12 -0.91
CA THR A 159 -12.97 8.13 -1.66
C THR A 159 -13.99 7.45 -0.77
N SER A 160 -15.04 6.90 -1.38
CA SER A 160 -15.95 5.95 -0.74
C SER A 160 -15.23 4.65 -0.40
N HIS A 161 -15.77 3.91 0.57
CA HIS A 161 -15.23 2.60 0.95
C HIS A 161 -15.55 1.50 -0.06
N ASP A 162 -16.66 1.62 -0.78
CA ASP A 162 -17.12 0.68 -1.81
C ASP A 162 -17.15 1.38 -3.17
N TYR A 163 -16.59 0.72 -4.17
CA TYR A 163 -16.46 1.26 -5.52
C TYR A 163 -16.57 0.16 -6.57
N PHE A 164 -17.03 0.53 -7.74
CA PHE A 164 -17.13 -0.31 -8.92
C PHE A 164 -16.00 0.07 -9.88
N LEU A 165 -15.08 -0.87 -10.14
CA LEU A 165 -14.06 -0.69 -11.16
C LEU A 165 -14.64 -1.06 -12.52
N VAL A 166 -14.63 -0.11 -13.45
CA VAL A 166 -15.00 -0.34 -14.84
C VAL A 166 -13.89 -1.11 -15.56
N LEU A 167 -14.24 -2.21 -16.22
CA LEU A 167 -13.30 -3.02 -17.02
C LEU A 167 -13.65 -3.04 -18.51
N GLY A 168 -14.89 -2.72 -18.87
CA GLY A 168 -15.30 -2.54 -20.26
C GLY A 168 -14.87 -1.18 -20.83
N SER A 169 -14.60 -1.11 -22.13
CA SER A 169 -14.39 0.16 -22.83
C SER A 169 -15.72 0.87 -23.09
N ASN A 170 -15.83 2.15 -22.74
CA ASN A 170 -16.99 3.02 -23.02
C ASN A 170 -18.32 2.41 -22.56
N ILE A 171 -18.39 2.03 -21.28
CA ILE A 171 -19.62 1.44 -20.71
C ILE A 171 -20.69 2.52 -20.56
N ASN A 172 -21.95 2.12 -20.70
CA ASN A 172 -23.09 3.01 -20.47
C ASN A 172 -23.57 2.84 -19.04
N VAL A 173 -23.54 3.93 -18.27
CA VAL A 173 -24.29 4.07 -17.02
C VAL A 173 -25.70 4.54 -17.40
N ARG A 174 -26.72 3.85 -16.90
CA ARG A 174 -28.10 4.02 -17.35
C ARG A 174 -29.01 4.45 -16.23
N GLU A 175 -30.05 5.21 -16.55
CA GLU A 175 -31.04 5.68 -15.57
C GLU A 175 -31.78 4.55 -14.87
N LYS A 176 -31.96 3.41 -15.56
CA LYS A 176 -32.61 2.21 -15.02
C LYS A 176 -31.76 0.98 -15.37
N PRO A 177 -31.88 -0.15 -14.63
CA PRO A 177 -31.11 -1.37 -14.89
C PRO A 177 -31.66 -2.15 -16.11
N THR A 178 -31.75 -1.48 -17.26
CA THR A 178 -32.20 -2.01 -18.56
C THR A 178 -31.51 -1.29 -19.71
N THR A 179 -31.21 -2.02 -20.79
CA THR A 179 -30.57 -1.52 -22.01
C THR A 179 -31.40 -0.50 -22.78
N GLU A 180 -32.71 -0.43 -22.54
CA GLU A 180 -33.62 0.50 -23.23
C GLU A 180 -33.71 1.87 -22.53
N SER A 181 -33.21 1.98 -21.30
CA SER A 181 -33.26 3.24 -20.56
C SER A 181 -32.20 4.22 -21.03
N ARG A 182 -32.46 5.49 -20.74
CA ARG A 182 -31.57 6.61 -21.07
C ARG A 182 -30.18 6.38 -20.50
N ILE A 183 -29.18 6.64 -21.33
CA ILE A 183 -27.77 6.68 -20.89
C ILE A 183 -27.58 8.01 -20.16
N VAL A 184 -27.22 7.94 -18.88
CA VAL A 184 -27.00 9.13 -18.03
C VAL A 184 -25.52 9.51 -18.00
N LYS A 185 -24.62 8.53 -18.12
CA LYS A 185 -23.17 8.74 -18.21
C LYS A 185 -22.52 7.66 -19.07
N LYS A 186 -21.41 8.00 -19.71
CA LYS A 186 -20.51 7.03 -20.34
C LYS A 186 -19.24 6.95 -19.50
N SER A 187 -18.83 5.76 -19.10
CA SER A 187 -17.63 5.57 -18.28
C SER A 187 -16.48 4.98 -19.07
N LEU A 188 -15.27 5.42 -18.72
CA LEU A 188 -14.03 4.95 -19.31
C LEU A 188 -13.62 3.62 -18.67
N VAL A 189 -12.80 2.85 -19.39
CA VAL A 189 -12.11 1.71 -18.77
C VAL A 189 -11.27 2.21 -17.60
N TYR A 190 -11.22 1.44 -16.51
CA TYR A 190 -10.54 1.76 -15.25
C TYR A 190 -11.13 2.90 -14.42
N GLU A 191 -12.26 3.47 -14.83
CA GLU A 191 -12.96 4.45 -14.00
C GLU A 191 -13.44 3.76 -12.72
N LYS A 192 -13.28 4.43 -11.58
CA LYS A 192 -13.85 3.97 -10.31
C LYS A 192 -15.09 4.81 -10.06
N LEU A 193 -16.23 4.15 -9.96
CA LEU A 193 -17.49 4.77 -9.59
C LEU A 193 -17.81 4.36 -8.15
N ASN A 194 -18.43 5.24 -7.37
CA ASN A 194 -18.88 4.86 -6.04
C ASN A 194 -20.02 3.82 -6.17
N LEU A 195 -20.10 2.87 -5.25
CA LEU A 195 -20.99 1.71 -5.34
C LEU A 195 -21.97 1.68 -4.18
N ASP A 196 -23.27 1.55 -4.50
CA ASP A 196 -24.35 1.54 -3.50
C ASP A 196 -24.97 0.14 -3.38
N LYS A 197 -25.54 -0.38 -4.47
CA LYS A 197 -26.34 -1.61 -4.45
C LYS A 197 -26.07 -2.52 -5.63
N GLU A 198 -26.35 -3.80 -5.44
CA GLU A 198 -26.59 -4.75 -6.51
C GLU A 198 -28.08 -5.03 -6.62
N VAL A 199 -28.62 -4.96 -7.83
CA VAL A 199 -30.05 -5.17 -8.10
C VAL A 199 -30.27 -6.16 -9.24
N LYS A 200 -31.44 -6.79 -9.22
CA LYS A 200 -31.92 -7.60 -10.33
C LYS A 200 -32.57 -6.70 -11.38
N GLY A 201 -31.93 -6.59 -12.54
CA GLY A 201 -32.39 -5.79 -13.67
C GLY A 201 -32.85 -6.62 -14.87
N GLN A 202 -32.74 -6.04 -16.06
CA GLN A 202 -32.99 -6.76 -17.30
C GLN A 202 -31.96 -7.88 -17.47
N TYR A 203 -32.46 -9.08 -17.75
CA TYR A 203 -31.66 -10.21 -18.17
C TYR A 203 -31.06 -10.00 -19.57
N ILE A 204 -29.74 -10.03 -19.67
CA ILE A 204 -29.03 -9.91 -20.94
C ILE A 204 -28.53 -11.28 -21.39
N LYS A 205 -29.22 -11.86 -22.38
CA LYS A 205 -28.94 -13.21 -22.90
C LYS A 205 -27.49 -13.43 -23.32
N LYS A 206 -26.84 -12.42 -23.93
CA LYS A 206 -25.42 -12.49 -24.35
C LYS A 206 -24.48 -12.82 -23.19
N TYR A 207 -24.82 -12.35 -22.00
CA TYR A 207 -24.00 -12.42 -20.80
C TYR A 207 -24.52 -13.42 -19.77
N ASN A 208 -25.69 -14.03 -20.02
CA ASN A 208 -26.34 -14.97 -19.12
C ASN A 208 -26.45 -14.43 -17.68
N SER A 209 -26.83 -13.15 -17.55
CA SER A 209 -26.94 -12.46 -16.27
C SER A 209 -27.96 -11.31 -16.34
N ASP A 210 -28.60 -11.07 -15.20
CA ASP A 210 -29.52 -9.95 -14.89
C ASP A 210 -28.99 -9.10 -13.73
N ARG A 211 -27.70 -9.21 -13.41
CA ARG A 211 -27.06 -8.45 -12.33
C ARG A 211 -26.70 -7.04 -12.81
N TRP A 212 -27.16 -6.04 -12.10
CA TRP A 212 -26.83 -4.64 -12.32
C TRP A 212 -26.37 -4.02 -11.00
N TYR A 213 -25.47 -3.05 -11.07
CA TYR A 213 -25.01 -2.30 -9.91
C TYR A 213 -25.51 -0.86 -9.98
N ARG A 214 -26.13 -0.38 -8.91
CA ARG A 214 -26.41 1.04 -8.69
C ARG A 214 -25.10 1.69 -8.26
N VAL A 215 -24.65 2.62 -9.09
CA VAL A 215 -23.42 3.39 -8.90
C VAL A 215 -23.77 4.86 -8.83
N PHE A 216 -22.91 5.63 -8.19
CA PHE A 216 -23.06 7.07 -8.09
C PHE A 216 -21.73 7.77 -8.28
N TRP A 217 -21.78 9.03 -8.71
CA TRP A 217 -20.61 9.85 -8.96
C TRP A 217 -20.91 11.31 -8.70
N LYS A 218 -19.84 12.05 -8.41
CA LYS A 218 -19.87 13.50 -8.33
C LYS A 218 -19.95 14.09 -9.74
N ASN A 219 -20.90 14.99 -9.96
CA ASN A 219 -21.03 15.78 -11.19
C ASN A 219 -21.18 17.25 -10.80
N ASN A 220 -20.04 17.95 -10.76
CA ASN A 220 -19.93 19.25 -10.07
C ASN A 220 -20.23 19.09 -8.57
N ASP A 221 -21.16 19.87 -8.01
CA ASP A 221 -21.52 19.81 -6.58
C ASP A 221 -22.76 18.94 -6.31
N LYS A 222 -23.09 18.02 -7.22
CA LYS A 222 -24.25 17.13 -7.08
C LYS A 222 -23.85 15.68 -7.26
N ILE A 223 -24.48 14.82 -6.48
CA ILE A 223 -24.35 13.38 -6.61
C ILE A 223 -25.43 12.89 -7.58
N GLU A 224 -25.00 12.12 -8.58
CA GLU A 224 -25.88 11.51 -9.57
C GLU A 224 -25.78 10.00 -9.49
N TYR A 225 -26.90 9.34 -9.79
CA TYR A 225 -27.04 7.88 -9.73
C TYR A 225 -27.31 7.28 -11.10
N GLY A 226 -26.94 6.01 -11.24
CA GLY A 226 -27.35 5.19 -12.37
C GLY A 226 -26.96 3.73 -12.18
N TYR A 227 -27.18 2.94 -13.23
CA TYR A 227 -27.01 1.50 -13.21
C TYR A 227 -26.03 1.05 -14.28
N VAL A 228 -25.10 0.19 -13.88
CA VAL A 228 -24.13 -0.45 -14.76
C VAL A 228 -24.39 -1.96 -14.80
N PHE A 229 -24.29 -2.55 -15.98
CA PHE A 229 -24.43 -3.99 -16.11
C PHE A 229 -23.22 -4.72 -15.49
N GLY A 230 -23.50 -5.71 -14.63
CA GLY A 230 -22.51 -6.21 -13.68
C GLY A 230 -21.28 -6.87 -14.26
N LEU A 231 -21.36 -7.46 -15.47
CA LEU A 231 -20.19 -8.10 -16.11
C LEU A 231 -19.26 -7.11 -16.83
N LEU A 232 -19.51 -5.80 -16.75
CA LEU A 232 -18.66 -4.76 -17.38
C LEU A 232 -17.63 -4.17 -16.40
N GLY A 233 -17.55 -4.71 -15.20
CA GLY A 233 -16.64 -4.27 -14.16
C GLY A 233 -16.76 -5.15 -12.93
N GLU A 234 -16.16 -4.70 -11.83
CA GLU A 234 -16.05 -5.47 -10.60
C GLU A 234 -16.34 -4.60 -9.37
N PRO A 235 -17.21 -5.02 -8.45
CA PRO A 235 -17.35 -4.37 -7.16
C PRO A 235 -16.10 -4.62 -6.30
N ARG A 236 -15.64 -3.59 -5.62
CA ARG A 236 -14.44 -3.58 -4.77
C ARG A 236 -14.70 -2.78 -3.51
N LYS A 237 -13.85 -3.03 -2.51
CA LYS A 237 -13.93 -2.35 -1.22
C LYS A 237 -12.59 -2.25 -0.52
N PHE A 238 -12.52 -1.39 0.48
CA PHE A 238 -11.46 -1.44 1.49
C PHE A 238 -11.76 -2.58 2.49
N GLN A 239 -10.88 -3.58 2.57
CA GLN A 239 -11.10 -4.75 3.44
C GLN A 239 -10.70 -4.47 4.91
N PHE A 240 -11.30 -3.46 5.55
CA PHE A 240 -10.87 -3.00 6.88
C PHE A 240 -10.85 -4.09 7.95
N ASP A 241 -11.83 -5.01 7.98
CA ASP A 241 -11.81 -6.15 8.90
C ASP A 241 -10.55 -7.02 8.74
N LYS A 242 -10.16 -7.28 7.49
CA LYS A 242 -8.97 -8.08 7.18
C LYS A 242 -7.68 -7.32 7.45
N MET A 243 -7.68 -6.01 7.20
CA MET A 243 -6.57 -5.14 7.57
C MET A 243 -6.39 -5.14 9.09
N GLU A 244 -7.47 -5.01 9.86
CA GLU A 244 -7.47 -5.07 11.32
C GLU A 244 -6.93 -6.41 11.85
N GLU A 245 -7.45 -7.52 11.33
CA GLU A 245 -6.98 -8.86 11.72
C GLU A 245 -5.47 -8.98 11.52
N SER A 246 -4.97 -8.47 10.38
CA SER A 246 -3.56 -8.56 10.01
C SER A 246 -2.67 -7.68 10.89
N ILE A 247 -3.06 -6.43 11.17
CA ILE A 247 -2.27 -5.53 12.04
C ILE A 247 -2.25 -6.04 13.49
N ASN A 248 -3.37 -6.57 13.99
CA ASN A 248 -3.44 -7.14 15.35
C ASN A 248 -2.58 -8.40 15.45
N LYS A 249 -2.64 -9.29 14.45
CA LYS A 249 -1.79 -10.48 14.40
C LYS A 249 -0.30 -10.13 14.43
N LEU A 250 0.12 -9.10 13.69
CA LEU A 250 1.51 -8.63 13.72
C LEU A 250 1.86 -7.98 15.06
N LYS A 251 0.94 -7.19 15.64
CA LYS A 251 1.12 -6.54 16.94
C LYS A 251 1.36 -7.56 18.04
N ASP A 252 0.52 -8.59 18.09
CA ASP A 252 0.64 -9.68 19.07
C ASP A 252 1.96 -10.43 18.92
N GLU A 253 2.41 -10.68 17.68
CA GLU A 253 3.69 -11.34 17.43
C GLU A 253 4.86 -10.49 17.93
N VAL A 254 4.84 -9.17 17.66
CA VAL A 254 5.87 -8.21 18.08
C VAL A 254 5.90 -8.01 19.60
N ASP A 255 4.73 -7.89 20.25
CA ASP A 255 4.65 -7.59 21.68
C ASP A 255 5.11 -8.76 22.55
N ASN A 256 4.89 -9.99 22.09
CA ASN A 256 5.15 -11.19 22.88
C ASN A 256 6.47 -11.90 22.54
N HIS A 257 7.17 -11.48 21.47
CA HIS A 257 8.35 -12.20 21.01
C HIS A 257 9.47 -11.28 20.50
N LYS A 258 10.68 -11.83 20.41
CA LYS A 258 11.81 -11.14 19.80
C LYS A 258 11.75 -11.26 18.28
N THR A 259 11.42 -10.17 17.61
CA THR A 259 11.37 -10.11 16.14
C THR A 259 12.70 -9.68 15.52
N ALA A 260 12.86 -10.07 14.26
CA ALA A 260 13.96 -9.80 13.36
C ALA A 260 13.43 -9.78 11.93
N TYR A 261 14.29 -9.57 10.94
CA TYR A 261 13.92 -9.76 9.53
C TYR A 261 15.05 -10.39 8.72
N ILE A 262 14.68 -10.96 7.58
CA ILE A 262 15.64 -11.48 6.62
C ILE A 262 16.33 -10.33 5.92
N SER A 263 17.65 -10.31 5.95
CA SER A 263 18.48 -9.34 5.26
C SER A 263 19.31 -10.09 4.23
N ASN A 264 18.96 -9.97 2.96
CA ASN A 264 19.77 -10.45 1.85
C ASN A 264 19.51 -9.70 0.53
N TYR A 265 19.07 -8.45 0.59
CA TYR A 265 18.92 -7.59 -0.59
C TYR A 265 20.15 -7.64 -1.51
N LYS A 266 19.92 -7.89 -2.81
CA LYS A 266 20.95 -8.10 -3.85
C LYS A 266 22.04 -9.13 -3.48
N ASP A 267 21.69 -10.19 -2.74
CA ASP A 267 22.61 -11.23 -2.24
C ASP A 267 23.76 -10.68 -1.37
N ARG A 268 23.57 -9.52 -0.70
CA ARG A 268 24.63 -8.85 0.09
C ARG A 268 25.24 -9.71 1.20
N ASN A 269 24.45 -10.64 1.76
CA ASN A 269 24.89 -11.58 2.78
C ASN A 269 25.28 -12.95 2.19
N GLY A 270 25.49 -12.98 0.89
CA GLY A 270 25.89 -14.12 0.09
C GLY A 270 24.71 -14.86 -0.54
N ARG A 271 25.01 -15.65 -1.57
CA ARG A 271 24.01 -16.47 -2.25
C ARG A 271 23.53 -17.63 -1.38
N ALA A 272 22.22 -17.82 -1.31
CA ALA A 272 21.62 -19.06 -0.80
C ALA A 272 22.09 -20.27 -1.64
N PRO A 273 22.08 -21.51 -1.13
CA PRO A 273 22.32 -22.71 -1.96
C PRO A 273 21.24 -22.86 -3.05
N LEU A 274 21.47 -23.71 -4.06
CA LEU A 274 20.43 -24.08 -5.03
C LEU A 274 19.41 -25.02 -4.37
N TYR A 275 18.12 -24.79 -4.61
CA TYR A 275 17.05 -25.65 -4.14
C TYR A 275 16.86 -26.79 -5.13
N LYS A 276 17.30 -28.01 -4.78
CA LYS A 276 17.21 -29.20 -5.66
C LYS A 276 17.77 -28.94 -7.08
N GLY A 277 18.87 -28.18 -7.15
CA GLY A 277 19.53 -27.77 -8.40
C GLY A 277 18.87 -26.59 -9.13
N LYS A 278 17.81 -25.99 -8.58
CA LYS A 278 17.04 -24.89 -9.18
C LYS A 278 17.24 -23.55 -8.45
N THR A 279 16.95 -22.46 -9.15
CA THR A 279 16.99 -21.08 -8.64
C THR A 279 15.64 -20.59 -8.12
N VAL A 280 14.60 -21.40 -8.18
CA VAL A 280 13.26 -21.14 -7.64
C VAL A 280 12.86 -22.37 -6.84
N ASP A 281 12.31 -22.18 -5.64
CA ASP A 281 11.80 -23.29 -4.84
C ASP A 281 10.38 -23.70 -5.26
N ASP A 282 9.85 -24.75 -4.61
CA ASP A 282 8.51 -25.26 -4.91
C ASP A 282 7.39 -24.29 -4.47
N TYR A 283 7.73 -23.19 -3.79
CA TYR A 283 6.81 -22.14 -3.36
C TYR A 283 6.89 -20.88 -4.24
N GLY A 284 7.65 -20.93 -5.34
CA GLY A 284 7.79 -19.82 -6.27
C GLY A 284 8.73 -18.71 -5.81
N ILE A 285 9.45 -18.89 -4.69
CA ILE A 285 10.40 -17.91 -4.19
C ILE A 285 11.72 -18.06 -4.94
N LYS A 286 12.25 -16.96 -5.46
CA LYS A 286 13.54 -16.92 -6.16
C LYS A 286 14.70 -16.97 -5.16
N ARG A 287 15.78 -17.65 -5.56
CA ARG A 287 17.05 -17.72 -4.83
C ARG A 287 17.68 -16.35 -4.63
N TYR A 288 17.55 -15.49 -5.64
CA TYR A 288 18.10 -14.14 -5.62
C TYR A 288 17.39 -13.33 -4.53
N GLN A 289 18.17 -12.70 -3.65
CA GLN A 289 17.67 -11.93 -2.52
C GLN A 289 16.88 -12.73 -1.47
N ALA A 290 17.19 -14.02 -1.34
CA ALA A 290 16.56 -14.90 -0.36
C ALA A 290 17.58 -15.58 0.55
N ALA A 291 17.10 -16.09 1.68
CA ALA A 291 17.85 -16.95 2.59
C ALA A 291 17.30 -18.39 2.55
N PRO A 292 18.13 -19.41 2.82
CA PRO A 292 17.63 -20.77 3.02
C PRO A 292 17.06 -20.93 4.44
N ALA A 293 15.82 -21.38 4.53
CA ALA A 293 15.12 -21.74 5.77
C ALA A 293 15.08 -23.28 5.89
N TYR A 294 16.03 -23.83 6.63
CA TYR A 294 16.27 -25.27 6.76
C TYR A 294 15.37 -25.93 7.81
N LEU A 295 15.00 -27.20 7.63
CA LEU A 295 14.30 -27.97 8.67
C LEU A 295 15.20 -28.31 9.88
N LYS A 296 16.52 -28.43 9.66
CA LYS A 296 17.53 -28.70 10.69
C LYS A 296 18.69 -27.70 10.56
N PRO A 297 19.45 -27.40 11.64
CA PRO A 297 20.55 -26.43 11.62
C PRO A 297 21.83 -26.99 10.96
N GLN A 298 21.72 -27.44 9.71
CA GLN A 298 22.79 -28.04 8.92
C GLN A 298 22.54 -27.84 7.43
N LYS A 299 23.62 -27.68 6.65
CA LYS A 299 23.56 -27.23 5.24
C LYS A 299 22.95 -28.24 4.28
N ASP A 300 22.95 -29.52 4.63
CA ASP A 300 22.43 -30.65 3.86
C ASP A 300 20.96 -30.95 4.15
N SER A 301 20.35 -30.24 5.11
CA SER A 301 18.92 -30.36 5.39
C SER A 301 18.09 -29.85 4.21
N GLU A 302 16.91 -30.44 4.03
CA GLU A 302 15.86 -29.84 3.20
C GLU A 302 15.54 -28.43 3.70
N PHE A 303 15.22 -27.52 2.78
CA PHE A 303 14.94 -26.11 3.06
C PHE A 303 13.97 -25.51 2.06
N ARG A 304 13.38 -24.36 2.41
CA ARG A 304 12.70 -23.48 1.45
C ARG A 304 13.37 -22.11 1.43
N TYR A 305 13.14 -21.30 0.41
CA TYR A 305 13.60 -19.92 0.43
C TYR A 305 12.65 -19.04 1.25
N ILE A 306 13.22 -18.01 1.86
CA ILE A 306 12.52 -16.91 2.51
C ILE A 306 13.14 -15.59 2.02
N SER A 307 12.31 -14.68 1.52
CA SER A 307 12.77 -13.46 0.85
C SER A 307 13.23 -12.39 1.83
N ASP A 308 14.16 -11.54 1.37
CA ASP A 308 14.60 -10.34 2.06
C ASP A 308 13.41 -9.47 2.55
N GLY A 309 13.55 -8.87 3.72
CA GLY A 309 12.54 -8.04 4.36
C GLY A 309 11.45 -8.79 5.13
N THR A 310 11.32 -10.11 4.94
CA THR A 310 10.33 -10.92 5.68
C THR A 310 10.54 -10.79 7.18
N LEU A 311 9.50 -10.42 7.92
CA LEU A 311 9.51 -10.40 9.39
C LEU A 311 9.51 -11.82 9.93
N VAL A 312 10.38 -12.06 10.91
CA VAL A 312 10.56 -13.36 11.56
C VAL A 312 10.65 -13.18 13.06
N THR A 313 10.22 -14.21 13.79
CA THR A 313 10.39 -14.32 15.24
C THR A 313 11.51 -15.28 15.53
N ILE A 314 12.47 -14.88 16.37
CA ILE A 314 13.57 -15.73 16.81
C ILE A 314 13.09 -16.57 18.00
N LEU A 315 13.12 -17.89 17.83
CA LEU A 315 12.67 -18.86 18.83
C LEU A 315 13.83 -19.47 19.62
N ASP A 316 14.96 -19.71 18.95
CA ASP A 316 16.14 -20.34 19.55
C ASP A 316 17.40 -20.06 18.71
N GLN A 317 18.57 -20.49 19.17
CA GLN A 317 19.82 -20.44 18.44
C GLN A 317 20.67 -21.69 18.66
N LYS A 318 21.35 -22.14 17.60
CA LYS A 318 22.28 -23.28 17.68
C LYS A 318 23.41 -23.09 16.68
N GLY A 319 24.63 -22.98 17.20
CA GLY A 319 25.81 -22.67 16.40
C GLY A 319 25.60 -21.40 15.57
N ASP A 320 25.76 -21.53 14.25
CA ASP A 320 25.62 -20.44 13.28
C ASP A 320 24.20 -20.25 12.75
N TYR A 321 23.18 -20.82 13.41
CA TYR A 321 21.78 -20.72 12.99
C TYR A 321 20.90 -20.10 14.06
N PHE A 322 19.90 -19.33 13.61
CA PHE A 322 18.71 -19.01 14.40
C PHE A 322 17.59 -19.95 14.02
N LYS A 323 16.85 -20.44 15.02
CA LYS A 323 15.54 -21.03 14.81
C LYS A 323 14.51 -19.91 14.76
N ILE A 324 13.69 -19.89 13.73
CA ILE A 324 12.71 -18.85 13.49
C ILE A 324 11.34 -19.43 13.16
N ARG A 325 10.31 -18.60 13.31
CA ARG A 325 9.03 -18.73 12.61
C ARG A 325 8.69 -17.40 11.91
N THR A 326 7.71 -17.41 11.03
CA THR A 326 7.18 -16.19 10.38
C THR A 326 5.67 -16.29 10.27
N LEU A 327 4.99 -15.14 10.14
CA LEU A 327 3.55 -15.10 9.90
C LEU A 327 3.19 -15.41 8.42
N ASN A 328 4.18 -15.47 7.53
CA ASN A 328 3.97 -15.67 6.08
C ASN A 328 3.69 -17.12 5.70
N PHE A 329 4.14 -18.08 6.50
CA PHE A 329 3.91 -19.51 6.28
C PHE A 329 4.13 -20.30 7.57
N GLU A 330 3.51 -21.47 7.67
CA GLU A 330 3.57 -22.32 8.85
C GLU A 330 4.94 -23.01 9.02
N GLY A 331 5.26 -23.33 10.27
CA GLY A 331 6.43 -24.13 10.64
C GLY A 331 7.58 -23.32 11.26
N GLU A 332 8.57 -24.05 11.75
CA GLU A 332 9.78 -23.50 12.34
C GLU A 332 10.99 -23.95 11.52
N TYR A 333 11.90 -23.01 11.29
CA TYR A 333 13.04 -23.23 10.39
C TYR A 333 14.33 -22.68 10.99
N TRP A 334 15.45 -23.21 10.53
CA TRP A 334 16.79 -22.77 10.89
C TRP A 334 17.38 -21.95 9.76
N ILE A 335 17.76 -20.71 10.04
CA ILE A 335 18.39 -19.80 9.07
C ILE A 335 19.81 -19.47 9.53
N PRO A 336 20.81 -19.51 8.64
CA PRO A 336 22.16 -19.04 8.95
C PRO A 336 22.11 -17.59 9.46
N LYS A 337 22.76 -17.33 10.61
CA LYS A 337 22.70 -16.03 11.32
C LYS A 337 23.02 -14.83 10.44
N LYS A 338 23.92 -15.00 9.46
CA LYS A 338 24.29 -13.94 8.50
C LYS A 338 23.13 -13.38 7.66
N PHE A 339 22.03 -14.12 7.54
CA PHE A 339 20.85 -13.68 6.79
C PHE A 339 19.76 -13.07 7.67
N VAL A 340 19.92 -13.09 8.99
CA VAL A 340 18.91 -12.58 9.93
C VAL A 340 19.51 -11.40 10.67
N THR A 341 18.86 -10.25 10.57
CA THR A 341 19.29 -9.06 11.31
C THR A 341 18.25 -8.65 12.35
N THR A 342 18.76 -8.22 13.49
CA THR A 342 17.99 -7.57 14.56
C THR A 342 18.23 -6.06 14.59
N TRP A 343 19.05 -5.57 13.65
CA TRP A 343 19.27 -4.14 13.47
C TRP A 343 17.96 -3.47 13.09
N ASN A 344 17.56 -2.44 13.84
CA ASN A 344 16.27 -1.78 13.64
C ASN A 344 15.07 -2.74 13.55
N SER A 345 15.12 -3.92 14.20
CA SER A 345 13.94 -4.77 14.27
C SER A 345 12.85 -4.10 15.11
N ILE A 346 11.59 -4.45 14.83
CA ILE A 346 10.44 -3.82 15.46
C ILE A 346 10.38 -4.22 16.94
N LYS A 347 10.70 -3.30 17.83
CA LYS A 347 10.55 -3.50 19.29
C LYS A 347 9.16 -3.14 19.79
N ASN A 348 8.52 -2.19 19.11
CA ASN A 348 7.15 -1.77 19.36
C ASN A 348 6.55 -1.36 18.02
N LEU A 349 5.55 -2.12 17.56
CA LEU A 349 4.85 -1.82 16.32
C LEU A 349 3.89 -0.67 16.57
N THR A 350 4.15 0.46 15.91
CA THR A 350 3.27 1.65 16.04
C THR A 350 2.72 2.13 14.71
N LYS A 351 3.26 1.66 13.59
CA LYS A 351 2.93 2.16 12.27
C LYS A 351 2.82 0.98 11.29
N THR A 352 1.77 0.90 10.52
CA THR A 352 1.62 -0.18 9.53
C THR A 352 0.94 0.32 8.27
N VAL A 353 1.47 -0.08 7.11
CA VAL A 353 0.79 0.07 5.82
C VAL A 353 0.28 -1.31 5.42
N VAL A 354 -1.02 -1.43 5.16
CA VAL A 354 -1.64 -2.67 4.69
C VAL A 354 -2.06 -2.47 3.23
N VAL A 355 -1.44 -3.22 2.33
CA VAL A 355 -1.67 -3.18 0.89
C VAL A 355 -2.60 -4.33 0.52
N ASP A 356 -3.75 -4.00 -0.07
CA ASP A 356 -4.71 -4.95 -0.61
C ASP A 356 -4.46 -5.13 -2.12
N ARG A 357 -3.83 -6.26 -2.46
CA ARG A 357 -3.51 -6.58 -3.85
C ARG A 357 -4.75 -6.98 -4.66
N LYS A 358 -5.81 -7.46 -4.03
CA LYS A 358 -7.03 -7.87 -4.74
C LYS A 358 -7.81 -6.64 -5.20
N ASN A 359 -8.02 -5.69 -4.30
CA ASN A 359 -8.81 -4.50 -4.59
C ASN A 359 -7.98 -3.32 -5.11
N GLN A 360 -6.64 -3.44 -5.11
CA GLN A 360 -5.69 -2.39 -5.52
C GLN A 360 -5.88 -1.12 -4.67
N ASN A 361 -5.90 -1.30 -3.35
CA ASN A 361 -5.99 -0.21 -2.39
C ASN A 361 -5.11 -0.47 -1.18
N GLN A 362 -5.01 0.48 -0.27
CA GLN A 362 -4.25 0.32 0.96
C GLN A 362 -4.81 1.17 2.09
N GLY A 363 -4.61 0.71 3.32
CA GLY A 363 -4.87 1.44 4.56
C GLY A 363 -3.60 1.66 5.36
N VAL A 364 -3.50 2.81 6.02
CA VAL A 364 -2.36 3.20 6.85
C VAL A 364 -2.83 3.37 8.28
N PHE A 365 -2.19 2.66 9.21
CA PHE A 365 -2.63 2.56 10.60
C PHE A 365 -1.54 3.00 11.57
N GLU A 366 -1.92 3.76 12.60
CA GLU A 366 -1.05 4.16 13.71
C GLU A 366 -1.60 3.67 15.04
N TYR A 367 -0.79 2.91 15.79
CA TYR A 367 -1.11 2.46 17.13
C TYR A 367 -0.71 3.52 18.15
N ARG A 368 -1.69 4.12 18.81
CA ARG A 368 -1.52 5.13 19.87
C ARG A 368 -2.53 4.86 20.99
N ASP A 369 -2.11 5.06 22.23
CA ASP A 369 -2.97 4.98 23.41
C ASP A 369 -3.80 3.68 23.50
N GLY A 370 -3.18 2.56 23.10
CA GLY A 370 -3.80 1.23 23.18
C GLY A 370 -4.74 0.88 22.02
N LYS A 371 -4.89 1.75 21.01
CA LYS A 371 -5.80 1.56 19.88
C LYS A 371 -5.14 1.85 18.54
N TRP A 372 -5.66 1.21 17.49
CA TRP A 372 -5.33 1.55 16.11
C TRP A 372 -6.14 2.75 15.64
N ASN A 373 -5.50 3.61 14.86
CA ASN A 373 -6.11 4.76 14.23
C ASN A 373 -5.87 4.64 12.72
N LEU A 374 -6.94 4.73 11.91
CA LEU A 374 -6.82 4.83 10.46
C LEU A 374 -6.34 6.24 10.11
N ILE A 375 -5.15 6.33 9.52
CA ILE A 375 -4.44 7.58 9.20
C ILE A 375 -4.69 8.03 7.77
N SER A 376 -4.79 7.07 6.85
CA SER A 376 -5.15 7.29 5.47
C SER A 376 -5.62 5.99 4.84
N TYR A 377 -6.41 6.12 3.80
CA TYR A 377 -6.79 5.01 2.93
C TYR A 377 -6.87 5.55 1.50
N VAL A 378 -6.23 4.86 0.57
CA VAL A 378 -6.08 5.32 -0.82
C VAL A 378 -6.04 4.13 -1.77
N PHE A 379 -6.23 4.38 -3.05
CA PHE A 379 -5.89 3.41 -4.08
C PHE A 379 -4.38 3.24 -4.24
N ALA A 380 -3.97 2.04 -4.68
CA ALA A 380 -2.57 1.70 -4.90
C ALA A 380 -2.44 0.63 -5.98
N THR A 381 -1.40 0.72 -6.81
CA THR A 381 -1.17 -0.26 -7.89
C THR A 381 0.00 -1.17 -7.58
N THR A 382 -0.25 -2.48 -7.51
CA THR A 382 0.73 -3.49 -7.17
C THR A 382 1.43 -4.09 -8.39
N GLY A 383 2.39 -4.97 -8.14
CA GLY A 383 3.12 -5.74 -9.12
C GLY A 383 2.25 -6.71 -9.91
N ALA A 384 2.41 -6.74 -11.22
CA ALA A 384 1.75 -7.67 -12.12
C ALA A 384 2.61 -8.92 -12.38
N LYS A 385 1.98 -10.01 -12.81
CA LYS A 385 2.70 -11.20 -13.27
C LYS A 385 2.93 -11.14 -14.78
N SER A 386 4.19 -10.91 -15.20
CA SER A 386 4.55 -10.95 -16.63
C SER A 386 6.02 -11.35 -16.84
N LYS A 387 6.52 -11.30 -18.09
CA LYS A 387 7.90 -11.73 -18.43
C LYS A 387 8.97 -11.02 -17.60
N TYR A 388 8.77 -9.73 -17.30
CA TYR A 388 9.73 -8.88 -16.57
C TYR A 388 9.15 -8.35 -15.25
N LYS A 389 7.95 -8.79 -14.87
CA LYS A 389 7.23 -8.30 -13.68
C LYS A 389 6.95 -9.42 -12.70
N GLU A 390 7.09 -9.10 -11.43
CA GLU A 390 6.70 -9.97 -10.33
C GLU A 390 5.47 -9.44 -9.61
N GLU A 391 4.62 -10.34 -9.14
CA GLU A 391 3.56 -9.96 -8.21
C GLU A 391 4.18 -9.45 -6.91
N THR A 392 3.63 -8.37 -6.37
CA THR A 392 3.98 -7.92 -5.01
C THR A 392 3.68 -9.06 -4.04
N SER A 393 4.69 -9.60 -3.37
CA SER A 393 4.53 -10.81 -2.55
C SER A 393 3.62 -10.58 -1.33
N LEU A 394 2.78 -11.56 -1.01
CA LEU A 394 1.92 -11.54 0.18
C LEU A 394 2.73 -11.79 1.45
N GLY A 395 2.33 -11.14 2.55
CA GLY A 395 2.90 -11.42 3.87
C GLY A 395 3.25 -10.17 4.66
N TYR A 396 4.11 -10.37 5.67
CA TYR A 396 4.48 -9.41 6.70
C TYR A 396 5.95 -9.04 6.54
N TYR A 397 6.20 -7.75 6.34
CA TYR A 397 7.50 -7.23 5.97
C TYR A 397 7.92 -6.06 6.85
N MET A 398 9.22 -5.98 7.09
CA MET A 398 9.83 -4.85 7.76
C MET A 398 9.85 -3.63 6.83
N VAL A 399 9.61 -2.42 7.35
CA VAL A 399 10.05 -1.21 6.64
C VAL A 399 11.55 -1.04 6.86
N ILE A 400 12.34 -1.19 5.79
CA ILE A 400 13.80 -1.32 5.89
C ILE A 400 14.53 0.00 5.68
N GLN A 401 14.13 0.75 4.65
CA GLN A 401 14.79 2.01 4.29
C GLN A 401 13.80 2.95 3.61
N THR A 402 14.09 4.24 3.65
CA THR A 402 13.42 5.27 2.86
C THR A 402 14.39 5.99 1.94
N ARG A 403 13.94 6.41 0.75
CA ARG A 403 14.73 7.20 -0.21
C ARG A 403 13.87 8.29 -0.84
N ASP A 404 14.47 9.45 -1.07
CA ASP A 404 13.81 10.56 -1.76
C ASP A 404 13.52 10.22 -3.23
N ARG A 405 14.42 9.46 -3.88
CA ARG A 405 14.21 8.78 -5.16
C ARG A 405 15.15 7.59 -5.34
N PHE A 406 14.80 6.66 -6.22
CA PHE A 406 15.74 5.66 -6.76
C PHE A 406 15.63 5.57 -8.28
N LEU A 407 16.73 5.23 -8.94
CA LEU A 407 16.79 5.08 -10.40
C LEU A 407 16.34 3.68 -10.80
N TYR A 408 15.73 3.55 -11.97
CA TYR A 408 15.37 2.26 -12.53
C TYR A 408 15.84 2.06 -13.97
N LEU A 409 15.94 0.79 -14.38
CA LEU A 409 16.42 0.39 -15.69
C LEU A 409 15.30 0.05 -16.66
N HIS A 410 15.58 0.28 -17.94
CA HIS A 410 14.77 -0.22 -19.04
C HIS A 410 14.88 -1.76 -19.12
N ASP A 411 13.74 -2.46 -19.28
CA ASP A 411 13.67 -3.94 -19.25
C ASP A 411 14.64 -4.61 -20.25
N GLU A 412 14.77 -4.03 -21.45
CA GLU A 412 15.57 -4.60 -22.55
C GLU A 412 17.02 -4.11 -22.60
N THR A 413 17.24 -2.79 -22.70
CA THR A 413 18.58 -2.21 -22.84
C THR A 413 19.39 -2.24 -21.55
N ARG A 414 18.73 -2.35 -20.39
CA ARG A 414 19.34 -2.23 -19.05
C ARG A 414 20.03 -0.89 -18.81
N GLU A 415 19.66 0.15 -19.57
CA GLU A 415 20.09 1.52 -19.33
C GLU A 415 19.14 2.21 -18.36
N ILE A 416 19.63 3.26 -17.66
CA ILE A 416 18.79 4.05 -16.77
C ILE A 416 17.70 4.76 -17.60
N ASP A 417 16.46 4.51 -17.21
CA ASP A 417 15.26 4.93 -17.94
C ASP A 417 14.50 6.04 -17.18
N GLY A 418 14.60 6.05 -15.85
CA GLY A 418 13.91 7.04 -15.04
C GLY A 418 14.19 6.89 -13.54
N TYR A 419 13.31 7.49 -12.73
CA TYR A 419 13.33 7.37 -11.28
C TYR A 419 11.92 7.27 -10.67
N ALA A 420 11.83 6.67 -9.49
CA ALA A 420 10.62 6.68 -8.67
C ALA A 420 10.84 7.54 -7.41
N PRO A 421 9.97 8.53 -7.12
CA PRO A 421 10.11 9.41 -5.96
C PRO A 421 9.52 8.80 -4.67
N TYR A 422 10.01 9.25 -3.53
CA TYR A 422 9.54 8.96 -2.17
C TYR A 422 9.30 7.47 -1.90
N ALA A 423 10.40 6.73 -1.86
CA ALA A 423 10.37 5.29 -1.78
C ALA A 423 10.50 4.78 -0.33
N VAL A 424 9.73 3.75 0.01
CA VAL A 424 9.78 3.01 1.28
C VAL A 424 9.98 1.53 0.96
N ARG A 425 11.16 0.97 1.23
CA ARG A 425 11.48 -0.43 0.89
C ARG A 425 10.95 -1.40 1.93
N PHE A 426 10.41 -2.54 1.48
CA PHE A 426 9.94 -3.58 2.39
C PHE A 426 10.27 -5.02 2.00
N ASN A 427 10.47 -5.35 0.71
CA ASN A 427 10.73 -6.74 0.31
C ASN A 427 11.64 -6.85 -0.92
N GLY A 428 12.94 -7.17 -0.73
CA GLY A 428 13.89 -7.19 -1.85
C GLY A 428 13.90 -5.85 -2.58
N GLY A 429 13.67 -5.86 -3.90
CA GLY A 429 13.48 -4.66 -4.75
C GLY A 429 12.07 -4.05 -4.72
N ALA A 430 11.17 -4.48 -3.85
CA ALA A 430 9.83 -3.90 -3.72
C ALA A 430 9.82 -2.69 -2.78
N TYR A 431 9.24 -1.59 -3.31
CA TYR A 431 9.04 -0.33 -2.60
C TYR A 431 7.57 0.10 -2.68
N ILE A 432 7.11 0.83 -1.67
CA ILE A 432 6.01 1.78 -1.85
C ILE A 432 6.64 3.07 -2.40
N HIS A 433 6.15 3.62 -3.50
CA HIS A 433 6.71 4.83 -4.11
C HIS A 433 5.65 5.65 -4.87
N GLY A 434 5.96 6.91 -5.21
CA GLY A 434 5.10 7.78 -6.00
C GLY A 434 5.06 7.41 -7.49
N VAL A 435 4.46 8.23 -8.34
CA VAL A 435 4.41 7.98 -9.79
C VAL A 435 5.84 8.00 -10.36
N PRO A 436 6.31 6.92 -11.03
CA PRO A 436 7.62 6.91 -11.68
C PRO A 436 7.70 7.92 -12.82
N VAL A 437 8.91 8.40 -13.08
CA VAL A 437 9.20 9.45 -14.06
C VAL A 437 10.27 8.98 -15.02
N ASN A 438 9.92 8.89 -16.31
CA ASN A 438 10.87 8.61 -17.38
C ASN A 438 11.73 9.85 -17.68
N PHE A 439 13.03 9.65 -17.89
CA PHE A 439 13.88 10.70 -18.43
C PHE A 439 13.54 10.94 -19.90
N LYS A 440 13.58 12.20 -20.32
CA LYS A 440 13.48 12.57 -21.74
C LYS A 440 14.88 12.64 -22.32
N ILE A 441 15.07 12.09 -23.51
CA ILE A 441 16.32 12.21 -24.26
C ILE A 441 16.20 13.39 -25.21
N VAL A 442 17.02 14.42 -25.01
CA VAL A 442 17.13 15.60 -25.90
C VAL A 442 18.60 15.83 -26.18
N GLU A 443 18.99 15.80 -27.46
CA GLU A 443 20.39 16.00 -27.89
C GLU A 443 21.40 15.08 -27.14
N ASP A 444 21.03 13.80 -26.97
CA ASP A 444 21.79 12.79 -26.22
C ASP A 444 21.96 13.05 -24.71
N GLU A 445 21.28 14.06 -24.16
CA GLU A 445 21.22 14.33 -22.73
C GLU A 445 19.92 13.82 -22.10
N ARG A 446 20.03 13.33 -20.85
CA ARG A 446 18.87 12.94 -20.03
C ARG A 446 18.33 14.15 -19.29
N ILE A 447 17.07 14.48 -19.54
CA ILE A 447 16.33 15.56 -18.88
C ILE A 447 15.28 14.96 -17.94
N ASP A 448 15.29 15.40 -16.68
CA ASP A 448 14.22 15.12 -15.70
C ASP A 448 13.01 16.02 -16.00
N PRO A 449 11.87 15.46 -16.44
CA PRO A 449 10.67 16.25 -16.72
C PRO A 449 9.94 16.72 -15.45
N GLY A 450 10.40 16.30 -14.27
CA GLY A 450 9.80 16.61 -12.98
C GLY A 450 8.88 15.50 -12.46
N ILE A 451 8.60 15.59 -11.16
CA ILE A 451 7.72 14.66 -10.45
C ILE A 451 6.28 14.79 -10.98
N LYS A 452 5.65 13.65 -11.23
CA LYS A 452 4.22 13.55 -11.57
C LYS A 452 3.43 13.20 -10.32
N GLU A 453 2.23 13.75 -10.19
CA GLU A 453 1.40 13.49 -9.00
C GLU A 453 0.55 12.23 -9.12
N TYR A 454 -0.08 12.05 -10.29
CA TYR A 454 -1.23 11.17 -10.46
C TYR A 454 -1.08 10.32 -11.73
N LEU A 455 -1.69 9.13 -11.70
CA LEU A 455 -1.99 8.32 -12.87
C LEU A 455 -3.39 7.73 -12.70
N TYR A 456 -4.21 7.83 -13.73
CA TYR A 456 -5.58 7.34 -13.73
C TYR A 456 -5.70 5.83 -13.49
N THR A 457 -4.65 5.07 -13.83
CA THR A 457 -4.59 3.62 -13.61
C THR A 457 -4.21 3.22 -12.18
N ILE A 458 -3.95 4.16 -11.27
CA ILE A 458 -3.75 3.84 -9.84
C ILE A 458 -4.99 3.14 -9.30
N GLY A 459 -4.88 1.97 -8.69
CA GLY A 459 -6.05 1.27 -8.14
C GLY A 459 -6.89 0.47 -9.12
N SER A 460 -6.51 0.38 -10.40
CA SER A 460 -7.28 -0.37 -11.40
C SER A 460 -6.94 -1.86 -11.37
N ILE A 461 -5.82 -2.27 -11.95
CA ILE A 461 -5.33 -3.64 -11.96
C ILE A 461 -3.83 -3.63 -11.60
N PRO A 462 -3.25 -4.77 -11.22
CA PRO A 462 -1.80 -4.85 -11.06
C PRO A 462 -1.09 -4.45 -12.36
N ARG A 463 -0.14 -3.49 -12.28
CA ARG A 463 0.62 -2.97 -13.44
C ARG A 463 2.10 -2.72 -13.15
N SER A 464 2.49 -2.59 -11.88
CA SER A 464 3.90 -2.33 -11.53
C SER A 464 4.77 -3.59 -11.77
N HIS A 465 6.09 -3.42 -11.68
CA HIS A 465 7.06 -4.51 -11.87
C HIS A 465 7.36 -5.32 -10.61
N LYS A 466 6.87 -4.87 -9.44
CA LYS A 466 6.86 -5.56 -8.12
C LYS A 466 6.37 -4.62 -7.01
N CYS A 467 6.65 -3.35 -7.20
CA CYS A 467 6.42 -2.28 -6.23
C CYS A 467 4.93 -1.98 -6.00
N VAL A 468 4.66 -1.10 -5.05
CA VAL A 468 3.32 -0.56 -4.75
C VAL A 468 3.33 0.92 -5.10
N ARG A 469 2.77 1.24 -6.26
CA ARG A 469 2.70 2.61 -6.79
C ARG A 469 1.54 3.35 -6.15
N ASN A 470 1.81 4.59 -5.73
CA ASN A 470 0.88 5.48 -5.05
C ASN A 470 0.79 6.82 -5.78
N TYR A 471 -0.21 7.64 -5.43
CA TYR A 471 -0.12 9.09 -5.68
C TYR A 471 1.17 9.63 -5.06
N THR A 472 1.83 10.55 -5.74
CA THR A 472 3.15 10.99 -5.29
C THR A 472 3.10 11.73 -3.96
N SER A 473 2.08 12.56 -3.73
CA SER A 473 1.89 13.18 -2.42
C SER A 473 1.59 12.16 -1.30
N HIS A 474 0.85 11.07 -1.58
CA HIS A 474 0.64 10.00 -0.59
C HIS A 474 1.96 9.24 -0.30
N ALA A 475 2.74 8.94 -1.34
CA ALA A 475 4.06 8.33 -1.17
C ALA A 475 5.00 9.23 -0.35
N LYS A 476 4.96 10.55 -0.59
CA LYS A 476 5.70 11.53 0.20
C LYS A 476 5.24 11.52 1.66
N PHE A 477 3.93 11.52 1.89
CA PHE A 477 3.36 11.42 3.24
C PHE A 477 3.88 10.18 3.97
N LEU A 478 3.85 9.01 3.32
CA LEU A 478 4.40 7.78 3.88
C LEU A 478 5.90 7.88 4.13
N TYR A 479 6.67 8.40 3.17
CA TYR A 479 8.12 8.59 3.31
C TYR A 479 8.49 9.43 4.54
N ASP A 480 7.72 10.48 4.83
CA ASP A 480 7.92 11.34 6.00
C ASP A 480 7.36 10.73 7.30
N TRP A 481 6.30 9.91 7.20
CA TRP A 481 5.57 9.37 8.35
C TRP A 481 6.16 8.07 8.91
N VAL A 482 6.76 7.21 8.07
CA VAL A 482 7.29 5.92 8.53
C VAL A 482 8.50 6.10 9.45
N GLU A 483 8.60 5.23 10.45
CA GLU A 483 9.72 5.19 11.38
C GLU A 483 10.36 3.79 11.32
N ILE A 484 11.58 3.72 10.79
CA ILE A 484 12.37 2.48 10.75
C ILE A 484 12.53 1.94 12.19
N GLY A 485 12.26 0.65 12.39
CA GLY A 485 12.21 0.03 13.72
C GLY A 485 10.87 0.13 14.44
N LYS A 486 9.87 0.78 13.84
CA LYS A 486 8.50 0.87 14.34
C LYS A 486 7.42 0.61 13.29
N SER A 487 7.81 0.58 12.02
CA SER A 487 6.93 0.42 10.86
C SER A 487 7.04 -0.95 10.19
N ALA A 488 5.91 -1.44 9.70
CA ALA A 488 5.80 -2.64 8.88
C ALA A 488 4.94 -2.40 7.63
N VAL A 489 5.14 -3.23 6.60
CA VAL A 489 4.24 -3.35 5.45
C VAL A 489 3.63 -4.74 5.48
N ILE A 490 2.31 -4.81 5.37
CA ILE A 490 1.57 -6.07 5.25
C ILE A 490 0.89 -6.09 3.89
N VAL A 491 1.01 -7.18 3.15
CA VAL A 491 0.36 -7.34 1.85
C VAL A 491 -0.66 -8.49 1.94
N ILE A 492 -1.93 -8.16 1.65
CA ILE A 492 -3.10 -9.03 1.73
C ILE A 492 -3.82 -9.13 0.37
N GLU A 493 -4.83 -10.00 0.29
CA GLU A 493 -5.78 -10.14 -0.82
C GLU A 493 -7.20 -10.39 -0.32
#